data_AF-A0AAD7JJE5-F1
#
_entry.id   AF-A0AAD7JJE5-F1
#
_cell.length_a   1.000
_cell.length_b   1.000
_cell.length_c   1.000
_cell.angle_alpha   90.00
_cell.angle_beta   90.00
_cell.angle_gamma   90.00
#
_symmetry.space_group_name_H-M   'P 1'
#
loop_
_entity.id
_entity.type
_entity.pdbx_description
1 polymer ?
#
loop_
_entity_poly.entity_id
_entity_poly.type
_entity_poly.pdbx_seq_one_letter_code
_entity_poly.pdbx_strand_id
1 'polypeptide(L)'
;MPRRTYHSKVIRSYLAHMVMRDLLMPPETLDFQTQLDKLTLDIQTLDAIMKTRYLRNRGHVAKAGNLHLAWVYAENPEDHGRFTNMFCVSPFVFEVILELIQDHEVFHNNSNNRQTPVAQQLAVTLYSLNAQDLPPPDGRVLHAPREMPLDPTPSSTCCGIAVSAPSIVTTPVVPIPIVVTSPCPPNPLSSPRPITVKLSDIGLGAGLIIPITPLPKGIV
;
A
#
# COMPACT_ATOMS: atom_id res chain seq x y z
N MET A 1 24.30 -8.66 10.55
CA MET A 1 25.21 -8.02 9.56
C MET A 1 24.50 -6.83 8.92
N PRO A 2 25.11 -5.63 8.88
CA PRO A 2 24.48 -4.45 8.28
C PRO A 2 24.23 -4.67 6.77
N ARG A 3 22.99 -4.40 6.33
CA ARG A 3 22.60 -4.54 4.91
C ARG A 3 23.39 -3.53 4.09
N ARG A 4 24.14 -4.00 3.08
CA ARG A 4 24.86 -3.12 2.15
C ARG A 4 23.84 -2.29 1.37
N THR A 5 23.93 -0.96 1.49
CA THR A 5 23.07 -0.04 0.74
C THR A 5 23.38 -0.14 -0.75
N TYR A 6 22.40 0.18 -1.60
CA TYR A 6 22.60 0.22 -3.06
C TYR A 6 23.75 1.17 -3.44
N HIS A 7 23.84 2.28 -2.72
CA HIS A 7 24.89 3.28 -2.84
C HIS A 7 26.29 2.68 -2.69
N SER A 8 26.51 1.91 -1.62
CA SER A 8 27.78 1.21 -1.41
C SER A 8 28.11 0.19 -2.50
N LYS A 9 27.10 -0.41 -3.15
CA LYS A 9 27.32 -1.31 -4.29
C LYS A 9 27.82 -0.53 -5.51
N VAL A 10 27.17 0.59 -5.83
CA VAL A 10 27.55 1.44 -6.98
C VAL A 10 28.95 2.01 -6.81
N ILE A 11 29.29 2.53 -5.62
CA ILE A 11 30.64 3.00 -5.33
C ILE A 11 31.66 1.88 -5.56
N ARG A 12 31.43 0.68 -5.02
CA ARG A 12 32.36 -0.44 -5.20
C ARG A 12 32.52 -0.84 -6.66
N SER A 13 31.43 -0.88 -7.43
CA SER A 13 31.50 -1.16 -8.86
C SER A 13 32.31 -0.10 -9.61
N TYR A 14 32.17 1.17 -9.23
CA TYR A 14 32.94 2.25 -9.84
C TYR A 14 34.42 2.19 -9.46
N LEU A 15 34.75 1.90 -8.19
CA LEU A 15 36.13 1.67 -7.75
C LEU A 15 36.76 0.50 -8.53
N ALA A 16 36.04 -0.61 -8.69
CA ALA A 16 36.50 -1.74 -9.49
C ALA A 16 36.74 -1.35 -10.95
N HIS A 17 35.86 -0.54 -11.54
CA HIS A 17 36.06 0.01 -12.87
C HIS A 17 37.33 0.86 -12.98
N MET A 18 37.62 1.73 -12.01
CA MET A 18 38.87 2.52 -12.01
C MET A 18 40.11 1.61 -11.99
N VAL A 19 40.14 0.60 -11.11
CA VAL A 19 41.24 -0.37 -11.04
C VAL A 19 41.39 -1.11 -12.37
N MET A 20 40.30 -1.61 -12.95
CA MET A 20 40.34 -2.33 -14.23
C MET A 20 40.85 -1.43 -15.37
N ARG A 21 40.40 -0.18 -15.42
CA ARG A 21 40.84 0.80 -16.41
C ARG A 21 42.34 1.08 -16.30
N ASP A 22 42.86 1.22 -15.09
CA ASP A 22 44.29 1.53 -14.87
C ASP A 22 45.19 0.31 -15.10
N LEU A 23 44.66 -0.92 -14.92
CA LEU A 23 45.34 -2.15 -15.32
C LEU A 23 45.41 -2.33 -16.84
N LEU A 24 44.35 -1.96 -17.56
CA LEU A 24 44.26 -2.09 -19.01
C LEU A 24 44.95 -0.94 -19.76
N MET A 25 45.05 0.23 -19.14
CA MET A 25 45.68 1.42 -19.70
C MET A 25 46.58 2.04 -18.62
N PRO A 26 47.83 1.54 -18.50
CA PRO A 26 48.77 2.00 -17.49
C PRO A 26 48.96 3.52 -17.58
N PRO A 27 49.07 4.22 -16.44
CA PRO A 27 49.18 5.68 -16.44
C PRO A 27 50.40 6.16 -17.24
N GLU A 28 51.48 5.39 -17.27
CA GLU A 28 52.73 5.69 -17.99
C GLU A 28 52.53 5.93 -19.50
N THR A 29 51.44 5.44 -20.09
CA THR A 29 51.15 5.65 -21.53
C THR A 29 50.46 6.98 -21.83
N LEU A 30 49.99 7.69 -20.80
CA LEU A 30 49.21 8.93 -20.93
C LEU A 30 50.03 10.14 -20.49
N ASP A 31 49.81 11.27 -21.17
CA ASP A 31 50.36 12.56 -20.74
C ASP A 31 49.83 12.96 -19.36
N PHE A 32 50.66 13.68 -18.60
CA PHE A 32 50.35 14.10 -17.23
C PHE A 32 49.04 14.90 -17.15
N GLN A 33 48.78 15.77 -18.13
CA GLN A 33 47.54 16.56 -18.15
C GLN A 33 46.32 15.64 -18.28
N THR A 34 46.42 14.60 -19.11
CA THR A 34 45.33 13.63 -19.30
C THR A 34 45.09 12.81 -18.03
N GLN A 35 46.15 12.48 -17.28
CA GLN A 35 46.01 11.79 -15.99
C GLN A 35 45.31 12.68 -14.94
N LEU A 36 45.65 13.96 -14.88
CA LEU A 36 45.00 14.92 -13.97
C LEU A 36 43.52 15.12 -14.31
N ASP A 37 43.20 15.26 -15.58
CA ASP A 37 41.82 15.42 -16.04
C ASP A 37 40.98 14.18 -15.69
N LYS A 38 41.57 12.99 -15.88
CA LYS A 38 40.97 11.70 -15.54
C LYS A 38 40.71 11.57 -14.03
N LEU A 39 41.68 11.90 -13.18
CA LEU A 39 41.52 11.90 -11.72
C LEU A 39 40.43 12.89 -11.28
N THR A 40 40.41 14.07 -11.87
CA THR A 40 39.41 15.11 -11.58
C THR A 40 38.00 14.61 -11.91
N LEU A 41 37.84 13.96 -13.07
CA LEU A 41 36.58 13.35 -13.48
C LEU A 41 36.14 12.23 -12.52
N ASP A 42 37.08 11.41 -12.06
CA ASP A 42 36.77 10.33 -11.11
C ASP A 42 36.29 10.86 -9.76
N ILE A 43 36.94 11.91 -9.23
CA ILE A 43 36.53 12.58 -8.00
C ILE A 43 35.13 13.19 -8.15
N GLN A 44 34.87 13.89 -9.25
CA GLN A 44 33.56 14.47 -9.54
C GLN A 44 32.48 13.40 -9.66
N THR A 45 32.79 12.27 -10.30
CA THR A 45 31.86 11.16 -10.45
C THR A 45 31.53 10.51 -9.12
N LEU A 46 32.53 10.28 -8.26
CA LEU A 46 32.31 9.75 -6.91
C LEU A 46 31.50 10.72 -6.05
N ASP A 47 31.80 12.02 -6.11
CA ASP A 47 31.04 13.06 -5.42
C ASP A 47 29.59 13.13 -5.90
N ALA A 48 29.36 13.04 -7.23
CA ALA A 48 28.03 12.97 -7.80
C ALA A 48 27.27 11.73 -7.31
N ILE A 49 27.91 10.55 -7.32
CA ILE A 49 27.32 9.33 -6.77
C ILE A 49 26.94 9.57 -5.31
N MET A 50 27.85 10.08 -4.46
CA MET A 50 27.61 10.38 -3.04
C MET A 50 26.47 11.37 -2.79
N LYS A 51 26.37 12.43 -3.59
CA LYS A 51 25.35 13.47 -3.43
C LYS A 51 23.99 13.09 -4.03
N THR A 52 23.93 12.15 -4.97
CA THR A 52 22.65 11.73 -5.56
C THR A 52 21.77 11.03 -4.55
N ARG A 53 20.60 11.61 -4.29
CA ARG A 53 19.59 11.06 -3.38
C ARG A 53 18.98 9.76 -3.91
N TYR A 54 18.90 9.61 -5.22
CA TYR A 54 18.29 8.44 -5.88
C TYR A 54 19.18 7.98 -7.03
N LEU A 55 19.94 6.90 -6.81
CA LEU A 55 20.78 6.27 -7.83
C LEU A 55 19.99 5.33 -8.76
N ARG A 56 18.76 4.98 -8.39
CA ARG A 56 17.89 4.11 -9.18
C ARG A 56 16.87 4.98 -9.88
N ASN A 57 16.69 4.76 -11.18
CA ASN A 57 15.57 5.37 -11.89
C ASN A 57 14.28 4.97 -11.16
N ARG A 58 13.46 5.96 -10.82
CA ARG A 58 12.15 5.68 -10.21
C ARG A 58 11.23 5.27 -11.36
N GLY A 59 10.67 4.06 -11.29
CA GLY A 59 9.55 3.70 -12.14
C GLY A 59 8.45 4.76 -12.00
N HIS A 60 7.80 5.11 -13.10
CA HIS A 60 6.69 6.04 -13.08
C HIS A 60 5.61 5.51 -12.14
N VAL A 61 5.42 6.18 -11.01
CA VAL A 61 4.35 5.83 -10.07
C VAL A 61 3.11 6.57 -10.52
N ALA A 62 2.12 5.84 -11.01
CA ALA A 62 0.83 6.42 -11.36
C ALA A 62 0.27 7.18 -10.15
N LYS A 63 -0.12 8.45 -10.36
CA LYS A 63 -0.74 9.31 -9.34
C LYS A 63 -2.21 9.46 -9.70
N ALA A 64 -3.08 8.66 -9.08
CA ALA A 64 -4.53 8.80 -9.14
C ALA A 64 -5.09 8.79 -7.70
N GLY A 65 -6.40 9.02 -7.54
CA GLY A 65 -7.07 8.84 -6.25
C GLY A 65 -6.73 7.46 -5.67
N ASN A 66 -6.27 7.42 -4.41
CA ASN A 66 -5.37 6.38 -3.89
C ASN A 66 -5.88 4.94 -4.13
N LEU A 67 -7.19 4.71 -4.02
CA LEU A 67 -7.74 3.36 -4.08
C LEU A 67 -7.78 2.75 -5.48
N HIS A 68 -7.99 3.54 -6.54
CA HIS A 68 -8.10 2.98 -7.90
C HIS A 68 -6.75 2.46 -8.41
N LEU A 69 -5.64 3.04 -7.92
CA LEU A 69 -4.29 2.55 -8.21
C LEU A 69 -4.06 1.12 -7.70
N ALA A 70 -4.83 0.66 -6.70
CA ALA A 70 -4.75 -0.70 -6.21
C ALA A 70 -4.92 -1.71 -7.34
N TRP A 71 -5.91 -1.49 -8.19
CA TRP A 71 -6.24 -2.43 -9.25
C TRP A 71 -5.14 -2.49 -10.30
N VAL A 72 -4.57 -1.32 -10.65
CA VAL A 72 -3.40 -1.23 -11.54
C VAL A 72 -2.19 -1.98 -10.94
N TYR A 73 -1.96 -1.87 -9.63
CA TYR A 73 -0.88 -2.59 -8.96
C TYR A 73 -1.12 -4.08 -8.82
N ALA A 74 -2.38 -4.53 -8.79
CA ALA A 74 -2.72 -5.95 -8.73
C ALA A 74 -2.46 -6.65 -10.07
N GLU A 75 -2.69 -5.96 -11.20
CA GLU A 75 -2.51 -6.49 -12.55
C GLU A 75 -1.04 -6.81 -12.89
N ASN A 76 -0.09 -5.99 -12.41
CA ASN A 76 1.33 -6.16 -12.69
C ASN A 76 2.10 -6.80 -11.52
N PRO A 77 2.67 -8.01 -11.69
CA PRO A 77 3.46 -8.68 -10.64
C PRO A 77 4.60 -7.85 -10.05
N GLU A 78 5.22 -6.96 -10.84
CA GLU A 78 6.31 -6.11 -10.35
C GLU A 78 5.83 -5.04 -9.34
N ASP A 79 4.55 -4.69 -9.38
CA ASP A 79 3.93 -3.67 -8.51
C ASP A 79 3.15 -4.28 -7.33
N HIS A 80 3.10 -5.60 -7.19
CA HIS A 80 2.46 -6.29 -6.05
C HIS A 80 2.98 -5.83 -4.69
N GLY A 81 4.26 -5.42 -4.61
CA GLY A 81 4.82 -4.83 -3.40
C GLY A 81 4.15 -3.52 -3.01
N ARG A 82 3.71 -2.70 -3.98
CA ARG A 82 2.97 -1.45 -3.71
C ARG A 82 1.56 -1.74 -3.24
N PHE A 83 0.89 -2.72 -3.86
CA PHE A 83 -0.41 -3.21 -3.41
C PHE A 83 -0.34 -3.67 -1.95
N THR A 84 0.66 -4.49 -1.63
CA THR A 84 0.88 -5.00 -0.28
C THR A 84 1.20 -3.88 0.70
N ASN A 85 1.97 -2.86 0.31
CA ASN A 85 2.20 -1.70 1.18
C ASN A 85 0.91 -0.89 1.43
N MET A 86 -0.03 -0.90 0.48
CA MET A 86 -1.26 -0.13 0.58
C MET A 86 -2.34 -0.83 1.42
N PHE A 87 -2.48 -2.16 1.31
CA PHE A 87 -3.52 -2.93 2.01
C PHE A 87 -3.00 -3.95 3.02
N CYS A 88 -1.68 -4.07 3.19
CA CYS A 88 -0.99 -5.07 4.04
C CYS A 88 -1.26 -6.54 3.66
N VAL A 89 -1.91 -6.79 2.53
CA VAL A 89 -2.20 -8.13 1.99
C VAL A 89 -1.73 -8.21 0.55
N SER A 90 -1.35 -9.40 0.07
CA SER A 90 -1.03 -9.58 -1.34
C SER A 90 -2.30 -9.54 -2.20
N PRO A 91 -2.21 -9.24 -3.51
CA PRO A 91 -3.38 -9.25 -4.41
C PRO A 91 -4.15 -10.58 -4.36
N PHE A 92 -3.44 -11.70 -4.33
CA PHE A 92 -4.04 -13.03 -4.21
C PHE A 92 -4.84 -13.20 -2.92
N VAL A 93 -4.28 -12.79 -1.77
CA VAL A 93 -5.01 -12.88 -0.49
C VAL A 93 -6.22 -11.95 -0.47
N PHE A 94 -6.11 -10.77 -1.09
CA PHE A 94 -7.23 -9.86 -1.25
C PHE A 94 -8.37 -10.50 -2.04
N GLU A 95 -8.07 -11.15 -3.16
CA GLU A 95 -9.07 -11.88 -3.98
C GLU A 95 -9.72 -13.02 -3.20
N VAL A 96 -8.93 -13.83 -2.48
CA VAL A 96 -9.47 -14.91 -1.64
C VAL A 96 -10.40 -14.37 -0.55
N ILE A 97 -10.03 -13.27 0.12
CA ILE A 97 -10.90 -12.62 1.11
C ILE A 97 -12.19 -12.14 0.43
N LEU A 98 -12.07 -11.51 -0.74
CA LEU A 98 -13.21 -11.01 -1.50
C LEU A 98 -14.17 -12.15 -1.86
N GLU A 99 -13.69 -13.26 -2.40
CA GLU A 99 -14.51 -14.43 -2.73
C GLU A 99 -15.25 -15.00 -1.51
N LEU A 100 -14.60 -15.00 -0.34
CA LEU A 100 -15.21 -15.51 0.90
C LEU A 100 -16.32 -14.60 1.44
N ILE A 101 -16.27 -13.29 1.16
CA ILE A 101 -17.20 -12.32 1.75
C ILE A 101 -18.20 -11.74 0.74
N GLN A 102 -17.99 -11.94 -0.56
CA GLN A 102 -18.77 -11.27 -1.61
C GLN A 102 -20.27 -11.53 -1.50
N ASP A 103 -20.68 -12.71 -1.01
CA ASP A 103 -22.08 -13.15 -0.91
C ASP A 103 -22.64 -13.00 0.52
N HIS A 104 -21.87 -12.42 1.44
CA HIS A 104 -22.26 -12.32 2.84
C HIS A 104 -23.23 -11.15 3.05
N GLU A 105 -24.33 -11.39 3.76
CA GLU A 105 -25.42 -10.40 3.95
C GLU A 105 -24.96 -9.10 4.63
N VAL A 106 -23.94 -9.17 5.49
CA VAL A 106 -23.35 -7.98 6.15
C VAL A 106 -22.79 -6.96 5.14
N PHE A 107 -22.36 -7.40 3.96
CA PHE A 107 -21.87 -6.53 2.89
C PHE A 107 -22.96 -6.18 1.87
N HIS A 108 -24.22 -6.52 2.15
CA HIS A 108 -25.39 -6.19 1.34
C HIS A 108 -26.34 -5.30 2.13
N ASN A 109 -26.74 -4.19 1.52
CA ASN A 109 -27.75 -3.31 2.04
C ASN A 109 -29.06 -3.65 1.32
N ASN A 110 -30.05 -4.15 2.05
CA ASN A 110 -31.39 -4.46 1.53
C ASN A 110 -32.23 -3.21 1.20
N SER A 111 -31.62 -2.03 1.11
CA SER A 111 -32.27 -0.80 0.67
C SER A 111 -32.37 -0.74 -0.86
N ASN A 112 -33.29 0.08 -1.36
CA ASN A 112 -33.45 0.35 -2.80
C ASN A 112 -32.35 1.27 -3.38
N ASN A 113 -31.32 1.61 -2.61
CA ASN A 113 -30.23 2.47 -3.05
C ASN A 113 -29.09 1.67 -3.67
N ARG A 114 -28.40 2.27 -4.64
CA ARG A 114 -27.20 1.67 -5.22
C ARG A 114 -26.12 1.52 -4.16
N GLN A 115 -25.66 0.29 -3.96
CA GLN A 115 -24.57 -0.03 -3.05
C GLN A 115 -23.23 -0.03 -3.79
N THR A 116 -22.19 0.45 -3.11
CA THR A 116 -20.80 0.35 -3.57
C THR A 116 -20.38 -1.13 -3.67
N PRO A 117 -19.66 -1.56 -4.72
CA PRO A 117 -19.20 -2.94 -4.84
C PRO A 117 -18.41 -3.43 -3.62
N VAL A 118 -18.61 -4.68 -3.20
CA VAL A 118 -17.97 -5.27 -2.00
C VAL A 118 -16.43 -5.16 -2.06
N ALA A 119 -15.84 -5.34 -3.25
CA ALA A 119 -14.40 -5.14 -3.46
C ALA A 119 -13.91 -3.74 -3.07
N GLN A 120 -14.68 -2.70 -3.41
CA GLN A 120 -14.35 -1.33 -3.03
C GLN A 120 -14.57 -1.08 -1.54
N GLN A 121 -15.62 -1.66 -0.95
CA GLN A 121 -15.84 -1.59 0.49
C GLN A 121 -14.68 -2.22 1.27
N LEU A 122 -14.28 -3.44 0.90
CA LEU A 122 -13.14 -4.14 1.49
C LEU A 122 -11.84 -3.34 1.35
N ALA A 123 -11.57 -2.80 0.15
CA ALA A 123 -10.38 -2.00 -0.10
C ALA A 123 -10.33 -0.73 0.78
N VAL A 124 -11.46 -0.03 0.96
CA VAL A 124 -11.53 1.14 1.87
C VAL A 124 -11.29 0.72 3.31
N THR A 125 -11.85 -0.41 3.75
CA THR A 125 -11.65 -0.94 5.10
C THR A 125 -10.18 -1.26 5.35
N LEU A 126 -9.53 -2.03 4.46
CA LEU A 126 -8.12 -2.38 4.61
C LEU A 126 -7.21 -1.15 4.59
N TYR A 127 -7.49 -0.19 3.70
CA TYR A 127 -6.76 1.07 3.66
C TYR A 127 -6.88 1.87 4.96
N SER A 128 -8.09 1.92 5.53
CA SER A 128 -8.36 2.66 6.77
C SER A 128 -7.70 2.00 7.98
N LEU A 129 -7.70 0.66 8.04
CA LEU A 129 -7.02 -0.10 9.09
C LEU A 129 -5.49 0.10 9.02
N ASN A 130 -4.92 0.06 7.81
CA ASN A 130 -3.49 0.33 7.61
C ASN A 130 -3.09 1.76 8.04
N ALA A 131 -3.99 2.74 7.89
CA ALA A 131 -3.72 4.12 8.29
C ALA A 131 -3.65 4.33 9.82
N GLN A 132 -4.25 3.44 10.62
CA GLN A 132 -4.32 3.59 12.09
C GLN A 132 -3.06 3.09 12.81
N ASP A 133 -2.27 2.21 12.17
CA ASP A 133 -1.04 1.65 12.75
C ASP A 133 0.23 2.50 12.48
N LEU A 134 0.12 3.61 11.73
CA LEU A 134 1.20 4.59 11.67
C LEU A 134 1.09 5.57 12.84
N PRO A 135 2.08 5.65 13.76
CA PRO A 135 2.17 6.80 14.64
C PRO A 135 2.22 8.06 13.77
N PRO A 136 1.51 9.13 14.14
CA PRO A 136 1.52 10.36 13.36
C PRO A 136 2.98 10.78 13.12
N PRO A 137 3.34 11.15 11.87
CA PRO A 137 4.74 11.42 11.51
C PRO A 137 5.33 12.62 12.26
N ASP A 138 4.51 13.38 12.96
CA ASP A 138 4.94 14.41 13.89
C ASP A 138 4.27 14.14 15.24
N GLY A 139 5.06 14.12 16.33
CA GLY A 139 4.61 14.05 17.72
C GLY A 139 3.81 15.27 18.18
N ARG A 140 2.90 15.79 17.34
CA ARG A 140 1.91 16.78 17.72
C ARG A 140 0.84 16.09 18.54
N VAL A 141 1.10 16.05 19.84
CA VAL A 141 0.07 15.95 20.87
C VAL A 141 -1.03 16.95 20.49
N LEU A 142 -2.20 16.46 20.13
CA LEU A 142 -3.42 17.25 20.11
C LEU A 142 -3.63 17.70 21.57
N HIS A 143 -3.08 18.86 21.93
CA HIS A 143 -3.51 19.56 23.13
C HIS A 143 -5.01 19.82 22.94
N ALA A 144 -5.83 19.12 23.72
CA ALA A 144 -7.22 19.47 23.90
C ALA A 144 -7.33 20.98 24.16
N PRO A 145 -8.31 21.68 23.57
CA PRO A 145 -8.47 23.10 23.77
C PRO A 145 -8.65 23.37 25.26
N ARG A 146 -7.67 24.07 25.82
CA ARG A 146 -7.65 24.56 27.19
C ARG A 146 -8.91 25.40 27.39
N GLU A 147 -9.72 25.00 28.37
CA GLU A 147 -10.93 25.69 28.78
C GLU A 147 -10.70 27.21 28.86
N MET A 148 -11.50 27.97 28.12
CA MET A 148 -11.54 29.43 28.23
C MET A 148 -12.28 29.82 29.51
N PRO A 149 -11.74 30.74 30.33
CA PRO A 149 -12.46 31.29 31.46
C PRO A 149 -13.63 32.15 30.97
N LEU A 150 -14.82 31.85 31.46
CA LEU A 150 -15.97 32.75 31.44
C LEU A 150 -15.68 33.90 32.43
N ASP A 151 -15.69 35.14 31.94
CA ASP A 151 -15.83 36.31 32.79
C ASP A 151 -16.97 37.20 32.25
N PRO A 152 -17.86 37.76 33.10
CA PRO A 152 -19.09 38.38 32.65
C PRO A 152 -19.08 39.93 32.74
N THR A 153 -19.98 40.53 31.95
CA THR A 153 -20.64 41.85 32.11
C THR A 153 -19.98 43.10 31.45
N PRO A 154 -20.70 44.26 31.33
CA PRO A 154 -21.61 44.52 30.21
C PRO A 154 -21.47 45.94 29.59
N SER A 155 -22.33 46.19 28.59
CA SER A 155 -22.92 47.48 28.17
C SER A 155 -22.31 48.26 27.00
N SER A 156 -23.26 48.78 26.19
CA SER A 156 -23.22 50.00 25.38
C SER A 156 -22.56 49.90 23.99
N THR A 157 -23.06 50.40 22.86
CA THR A 157 -24.31 51.06 22.40
C THR A 157 -24.20 51.18 20.86
N CYS A 158 -25.33 51.05 20.15
CA CYS A 158 -25.70 51.53 18.80
C CYS A 158 -24.84 51.29 17.53
N CYS A 159 -25.51 50.67 16.53
CA CYS A 159 -25.73 51.07 15.12
C CYS A 159 -25.84 49.77 14.29
N GLY A 160 -27.01 49.34 13.81
CA GLY A 160 -27.90 50.07 12.92
C GLY A 160 -27.50 49.80 11.47
N ILE A 161 -28.00 48.71 10.87
CA ILE A 161 -28.29 48.54 9.43
C ILE A 161 -29.18 47.29 9.29
N ALA A 162 -30.37 47.50 8.75
CA ALA A 162 -31.32 46.47 8.39
C ALA A 162 -30.97 45.92 7.00
N VAL A 163 -30.91 44.59 6.83
CA VAL A 163 -31.07 43.95 5.52
C VAL A 163 -31.90 42.67 5.66
N SER A 164 -33.01 42.72 4.95
CA SER A 164 -33.97 41.71 4.52
C SER A 164 -33.64 40.22 4.69
N ALA A 165 -34.62 39.49 5.21
CA ALA A 165 -34.70 38.04 5.30
C ALA A 165 -34.90 37.34 3.94
N PRO A 166 -34.54 36.06 3.85
CA PRO A 166 -35.36 35.10 3.13
C PRO A 166 -35.89 33.99 4.05
N SER A 167 -37.18 33.70 3.86
CA SER A 167 -38.01 32.77 4.60
C SER A 167 -37.44 31.35 4.68
N ILE A 168 -37.32 30.83 5.90
CA ILE A 168 -37.14 29.41 6.17
C ILE A 168 -38.53 28.76 6.10
N VAL A 169 -38.73 27.91 5.09
CA VAL A 169 -39.88 27.01 5.02
C VAL A 169 -39.61 25.85 5.97
N THR A 170 -40.17 25.94 7.17
CA THR A 170 -40.25 24.84 8.14
C THR A 170 -41.33 23.88 7.68
N THR A 171 -40.96 22.71 7.15
CA THR A 171 -41.86 21.57 7.05
C THR A 171 -41.79 20.75 8.34
N PRO A 172 -42.93 20.41 8.96
CA PRO A 172 -42.93 19.58 10.16
C PRO A 172 -42.62 18.12 9.83
N VAL A 173 -41.66 17.56 10.56
CA VAL A 173 -41.36 16.13 10.62
C VAL A 173 -42.57 15.41 11.22
N VAL A 174 -43.24 14.59 10.42
CA VAL A 174 -44.27 13.65 10.88
C VAL A 174 -43.57 12.39 11.39
N PRO A 175 -43.78 11.96 12.65
CA PRO A 175 -43.26 10.69 13.14
C PRO A 175 -44.06 9.54 12.52
N ILE A 176 -43.39 8.69 11.73
CA ILE A 176 -43.96 7.45 11.22
C ILE A 176 -43.97 6.42 12.36
N PRO A 177 -45.12 5.83 12.72
CA PRO A 177 -45.18 4.78 13.71
C PRO A 177 -44.57 3.48 13.15
N ILE A 178 -43.62 2.91 13.88
CA ILE A 178 -43.07 1.58 13.65
C ILE A 178 -44.18 0.57 14.01
N VAL A 179 -44.86 0.04 12.99
CA VAL A 179 -45.74 -1.13 13.12
C VAL A 179 -44.85 -2.37 13.07
N VAL A 180 -44.58 -2.96 14.24
CA VAL A 180 -44.03 -4.31 14.35
C VAL A 180 -45.18 -5.29 14.20
N THR A 181 -45.38 -5.82 12.98
CA THR A 181 -46.22 -7.00 12.76
C THR A 181 -45.45 -8.02 11.94
N SER A 182 -44.97 -9.08 12.59
CA SER A 182 -45.45 -10.45 12.34
C SER A 182 -44.44 -11.49 12.85
N PRO A 183 -44.92 -12.57 13.50
CA PRO A 183 -44.11 -13.74 13.84
C PRO A 183 -43.97 -14.65 12.61
N CYS A 184 -42.81 -15.26 12.41
CA CYS A 184 -42.66 -16.41 11.52
C CYS A 184 -42.28 -17.66 12.34
N PRO A 185 -42.85 -18.83 12.01
CA PRO A 185 -42.72 -20.07 12.77
C PRO A 185 -41.41 -20.82 12.48
N PRO A 186 -41.01 -21.76 13.35
CA PRO A 186 -39.81 -22.56 13.15
C PRO A 186 -40.14 -23.78 12.28
N ASN A 187 -39.27 -24.13 11.34
CA ASN A 187 -39.25 -25.48 10.75
C ASN A 187 -37.94 -25.76 10.00
N PRO A 188 -37.58 -27.04 9.80
CA PRO A 188 -36.50 -27.64 10.58
C PRO A 188 -35.31 -28.13 9.73
N LEU A 189 -34.28 -28.54 10.47
CA LEU A 189 -33.07 -29.25 10.08
C LEU A 189 -33.12 -29.96 8.71
N SER A 190 -32.16 -29.63 7.85
CA SER A 190 -31.61 -30.59 6.89
C SER A 190 -30.12 -30.80 7.16
N SER A 191 -29.75 -32.07 7.30
CA SER A 191 -28.42 -32.58 7.62
C SER A 191 -27.39 -32.35 6.49
N PRO A 192 -26.09 -32.29 6.80
CA PRO A 192 -25.04 -32.14 5.81
C PRO A 192 -24.79 -33.44 5.03
N ARG A 193 -24.70 -33.34 3.69
CA ARG A 193 -24.18 -34.43 2.84
C ARG A 193 -22.65 -34.37 2.80
N PRO A 194 -21.94 -35.51 2.84
CA PRO A 194 -20.49 -35.57 2.70
C PRO A 194 -20.08 -35.32 1.24
N ILE A 195 -19.14 -34.39 1.06
CA ILE A 195 -18.47 -34.12 -0.22
C ILE A 195 -17.48 -35.27 -0.47
N THR A 196 -17.72 -36.03 -1.54
CA THR A 196 -16.76 -37.03 -2.04
C THR A 196 -16.01 -36.40 -3.21
N VAL A 197 -14.75 -36.03 -3.01
CA VAL A 197 -13.88 -35.54 -4.09
C VAL A 197 -13.28 -36.75 -4.80
N LYS A 198 -13.64 -36.97 -6.07
CA LYS A 198 -12.95 -37.92 -6.95
C LYS A 198 -11.67 -37.25 -7.46
N LEU A 199 -10.52 -37.75 -7.00
CA LEU A 199 -9.20 -37.43 -7.54
C LEU A 199 -8.96 -38.31 -8.77
N SER A 200 -9.38 -37.84 -9.93
CA SER A 200 -9.01 -38.45 -11.21
C SER A 200 -9.10 -37.41 -12.30
N ASP A 201 -8.16 -36.46 -12.31
CA ASP A 201 -7.81 -35.62 -13.47
C ASP A 201 -6.47 -34.93 -13.19
N ILE A 202 -5.40 -35.71 -13.13
CA ILE A 202 -4.05 -35.19 -13.41
C ILE A 202 -3.42 -36.17 -14.39
N GLY A 203 -3.63 -35.88 -15.67
CA GLY A 203 -2.77 -36.41 -16.73
C GLY A 203 -1.38 -35.80 -16.58
N LEU A 204 -0.48 -36.51 -15.90
CA LEU A 204 0.96 -36.38 -16.13
C LEU A 204 1.50 -37.74 -16.55
N GLY A 205 1.64 -37.88 -17.86
CA GLY A 205 2.44 -38.92 -18.46
C GLY A 205 3.93 -38.65 -18.28
N ALA A 206 4.69 -39.73 -18.47
CA ALA A 206 6.14 -39.82 -18.57
C ALA A 206 6.93 -39.72 -17.24
N GLY A 207 7.35 -40.91 -16.78
CA GLY A 207 8.31 -41.07 -15.71
C GLY A 207 9.67 -40.47 -16.05
N LEU A 208 10.19 -39.68 -15.13
CA LEU A 208 11.58 -39.29 -15.04
C LEU A 208 12.16 -39.96 -13.80
N ILE A 209 12.91 -41.05 -14.00
CA ILE A 209 13.72 -41.68 -12.94
C ILE A 209 14.95 -40.78 -12.76
N ILE A 210 15.00 -40.05 -11.63
CA ILE A 210 16.19 -39.31 -11.23
C ILE A 210 17.11 -40.27 -10.46
N PRO A 211 18.33 -40.56 -10.92
CA PRO A 211 19.27 -41.35 -10.14
C PRO A 211 19.78 -40.54 -8.94
N ILE A 212 19.60 -41.09 -7.75
CA ILE A 212 20.17 -40.57 -6.50
C ILE A 212 21.67 -40.90 -6.53
N THR A 213 22.51 -39.88 -6.73
CA THR A 213 23.96 -40.00 -6.51
C THR A 213 24.27 -39.86 -5.02
N PRO A 214 25.06 -40.77 -4.42
CA PRO A 214 25.46 -40.65 -3.02
C PRO A 214 26.53 -39.57 -2.82
N LEU A 215 26.36 -38.81 -1.73
CA LEU A 215 27.24 -37.76 -1.22
C LEU A 215 28.68 -38.28 -1.00
N PRO A 216 29.74 -37.53 -1.38
CA PRO A 216 31.11 -37.87 -1.01
C PRO A 216 31.33 -37.63 0.50
N LYS A 217 31.70 -38.70 1.20
CA LYS A 217 32.17 -38.68 2.58
C LYS A 217 33.59 -38.11 2.63
N GLY A 218 33.77 -37.08 3.44
CA GLY A 218 34.96 -36.86 4.28
C GLY A 218 36.32 -36.67 3.61
N ILE A 219 36.85 -35.45 3.73
CA ILE A 219 38.30 -35.25 3.86
C ILE A 219 38.48 -34.45 5.17
N VAL A 220 39.07 -35.11 6.16
CA VAL A 220 39.78 -34.51 7.30
C VAL A 220 41.26 -34.58 6.93
#